data_AF-A0A923YD27-F1
#
_entry.id   AF-A0A923YD27-F1
#
_cell.length_a   1.000
_cell.length_b   1.000
_cell.length_c   1.000
_cell.angle_alpha   90.00
_cell.angle_beta   90.00
_cell.angle_gamma   90.00
#
_symmetry.space_group_name_H-M   'P 1'
#
loop_
_entity.id
_entity.type
_entity.pdbx_description
1 polymer ?
#
loop_
_entity_poly.entity_id
_entity_poly.type
_entity_poly.pdbx_seq_one_letter_code
_entity_poly.pdbx_strand_id
1 'polypeptide(L)' 'MIEAKLQGVSPFCLTVDRNGSSYLPAVFGTQHYALLSRPELLPAVLLDWMRRLVSN' A
#
# COMPACT_ATOMS: atom_id res chain seq x y z
N MET A 1 0.13 12.12 0.66
CA MET A 1 -0.93 11.41 1.40
C MET A 1 -2.04 12.33 1.90
N ILE A 2 -1.73 13.52 2.45
CA ILE A 2 -2.73 14.41 3.08
C ILE A 2 -3.78 14.90 2.08
N GLU A 3 -3.36 15.45 0.95
CA GLU A 3 -4.29 16.00 -0.07
C GLU A 3 -5.31 14.97 -0.55
N ALA A 4 -4.86 13.76 -0.93
CA ALA A 4 -5.74 12.66 -1.34
C ALA A 4 -6.76 12.29 -0.23
N LYS A 5 -6.32 12.21 1.03
CA LYS A 5 -7.21 11.93 2.16
C LYS A 5 -8.27 13.02 2.35
N LEU A 6 -7.89 14.29 2.18
CA LEU A 6 -8.84 15.41 2.25
C LEU A 6 -9.90 15.36 1.13
N GLN A 7 -9.59 14.70 0.02
CA GLN A 7 -10.51 14.47 -1.10
C GLN A 7 -11.32 13.17 -0.98
N GLY A 8 -11.24 12.46 0.16
CA GLY A 8 -11.92 11.17 0.35
C GLY A 8 -11.29 10.02 -0.44
N VAL A 9 -10.09 10.21 -0.99
CA VAL A 9 -9.32 9.14 -1.62
C VAL A 9 -8.55 8.41 -0.54
N SER A 10 -8.53 7.07 -0.62
CA SER A 10 -7.77 6.19 0.27
C SER A 10 -6.43 5.80 -0.39
N PRO A 11 -5.36 6.60 -0.25
CA PRO A 11 -4.08 6.29 -0.86
C PRO A 11 -3.42 5.08 -0.20
N PHE A 12 -2.81 4.24 -1.03
CA PHE A 12 -2.07 3.05 -0.62
C PHE A 12 -0.80 2.89 -1.47
N CYS A 13 0.31 2.47 -0.86
CA CYS A 13 1.54 2.18 -1.57
C CYS A 13 1.79 0.67 -1.68
N LEU A 14 1.83 0.15 -2.91
CA LEU A 14 2.30 -1.20 -3.18
C LEU A 14 3.62 -1.12 -3.93
N THR A 15 4.70 -1.64 -3.35
CA THR A 15 6.03 -1.53 -3.95
C THR A 15 6.77 -2.86 -3.95
N VAL A 16 7.62 -3.05 -4.95
CA VAL A 16 8.61 -4.13 -5.00
C VAL A 16 9.93 -3.51 -4.59
N ASP A 17 10.33 -3.66 -3.34
CA ASP A 17 11.60 -3.13 -2.85
C ASP A 17 12.36 -4.23 -2.08
N ARG A 18 13.61 -4.44 -2.45
CA ARG A 18 14.47 -5.45 -1.83
C ARG A 18 15.42 -4.84 -0.79
N ASN A 19 15.63 -3.53 -0.82
CA ASN A 19 16.76 -2.87 -0.14
C ASN A 19 16.41 -1.55 0.58
N GLY A 20 15.21 -0.99 0.45
CA GLY A 20 14.91 0.39 0.86
C GLY A 20 13.61 0.64 1.63
N SER A 21 12.98 -0.34 2.26
CA SER A 21 11.62 -0.18 2.82
C SER A 21 11.50 0.69 4.10
N SER A 22 12.59 1.21 4.65
CA SER A 22 12.61 1.89 5.96
C SER A 22 11.87 3.23 5.97
N TYR A 23 11.74 3.90 4.83
CA TYR A 23 11.01 5.17 4.72
C TYR A 23 9.49 4.99 4.61
N LEU A 24 9.02 3.80 4.25
CA LEU A 24 7.60 3.55 3.96
C LEU A 24 6.68 3.82 5.17
N PRO A 25 7.03 3.43 6.41
CA PRO A 25 6.22 3.77 7.58
C PRO A 25 6.08 5.27 7.79
N ALA A 26 7.12 6.06 7.52
CA ALA A 26 7.10 7.51 7.70
C ALA A 26 6.28 8.23 6.63
N VAL A 27 6.31 7.75 5.38
CA VAL A 27 5.62 8.38 4.25
C VAL A 27 4.15 7.96 4.15
N PHE A 28 3.88 6.67 4.35
CA PHE A 28 2.55 6.08 4.11
C PHE A 28 1.83 5.73 5.42
N GLY A 29 2.55 5.49 6.51
CA GLY A 29 1.99 4.92 7.74
C GLY A 29 1.93 3.40 7.67
N THR A 30 2.08 2.73 8.81
CA THR A 30 2.24 1.27 8.92
C THR A 30 1.09 0.43 8.34
N GLN A 31 -0.07 1.03 8.13
CA GLN A 31 -1.26 0.36 7.57
C GLN A 31 -1.57 0.75 6.11
N HIS A 32 -0.80 1.65 5.47
CA HIS A 32 -1.09 2.12 4.11
C HIS A 32 0.02 1.82 3.10
N TYR A 33 0.82 0.77 3.36
CA TYR A 33 1.69 0.19 2.34
C TYR A 33 1.78 -1.34 2.44
N ALA A 34 2.21 -1.97 1.36
CA ALA A 34 2.66 -3.36 1.34
C ALA A 34 3.90 -3.52 0.47
N LEU A 35 4.77 -4.43 0.90
CA LEU A 35 6.00 -4.77 0.21
C LEU A 35 5.84 -6.11 -0.49
N LEU A 36 6.10 -6.13 -1.79
CA LEU A 36 6.16 -7.34 -2.59
C LEU A 36 7.59 -7.86 -2.60
N SER A 37 7.79 -9.08 -2.11
CA SER A 37 9.08 -9.78 -2.23
C SER A 37 9.40 -10.14 -3.68
N ARG A 38 8.37 -10.37 -4.50
CA ARG A 38 8.48 -10.61 -5.94
C ARG A 38 7.31 -9.99 -6.72
N PRO A 39 7.55 -9.45 -7.93
CA PRO A 39 6.51 -8.81 -8.74
C PRO A 39 5.31 -9.72 -9.07
N GLU A 40 5.52 -11.03 -9.21
CA GLU A 40 4.47 -11.98 -9.62
C GLU A 40 3.37 -12.13 -8.56
N LEU A 41 3.63 -11.71 -7.33
CA LEU A 41 2.65 -11.70 -6.24
C LEU A 41 1.67 -10.52 -6.33
N LEU A 42 1.93 -9.55 -7.21
CA LEU A 42 1.11 -8.34 -7.37
C LEU A 42 -0.39 -8.63 -7.50
N PRO A 43 -0.86 -9.54 -8.38
CA PRO A 43 -2.29 -9.74 -8.56
C PRO A 43 -2.98 -10.26 -7.29
N ALA A 44 -2.33 -11.18 -6.56
CA ALA A 44 -2.87 -11.76 -5.34
C ALA A 44 -2.93 -10.73 -4.20
N VAL A 45 -1.84 -9.96 -4.01
CA VAL A 45 -1.76 -8.94 -2.94
C VAL A 45 -2.70 -7.78 -3.22
N LEU A 46 -2.81 -7.34 -4.48
CA LEU A 46 -3.73 -6.28 -4.87
C LEU A 46 -5.18 -6.69 -4.58
N LEU A 47 -5.56 -7.93 -4.89
CA LEU A 47 -6.90 -8.43 -4.63
C LEU A 47 -7.22 -8.49 -3.12
N ASP A 48 -6.28 -8.98 -2.30
CA ASP A 48 -6.44 -8.98 -0.84
C ASP A 48 -6.64 -7.56 -0.29
N TRP A 49 -5.86 -6.61 -0.80
CA TRP A 49 -5.97 -5.21 -0.39
C TRP A 49 -7.28 -4.54 -0.82
N MET A 50 -7.72 -4.78 -2.06
CA MET A 50 -9.01 -4.27 -2.53
C MET A 50 -10.16 -4.81 -1.69
N ARG A 51 -10.11 -6.08 -1.26
CA ARG A 51 -11.13 -6.65 -0.37
C ARG A 51 -11.20 -5.88 0.95
N ARG A 52 -10.06 -5.61 1.58
CA ARG A 52 -9.98 -4.84 2.84
C ARG A 52 -10.57 -3.44 2.72
N LEU A 53 -10.36 -2.78 1.57
CA LEU A 53 -10.88 -1.44 1.32
C LEU A 53 -12.40 -1.40 1.17
N VAL A 54 -13.00 -2.44 0.58
CA VAL A 54 -14.45 -2.48 0.31
C VAL A 54 -15.23 -3.08 1.48
N SER A 55 -14.57 -3.85 2.36
CA SER A 55 -15.19 -4.48 3.53
C SER A 55 -15.36 -3.55 4.74
N ASN A 56 -15.19 -2.23 4.56
CA ASN A 56 -15.23 -1.24 5.63
C ASN A 56 -16.42 -0.30 5.52
#